data_AF-A0A178TIB0-F1
#
_entry.id   AF-A0A178TIB0-F1
#
_cell.length_a   1.000
_cell.length_b   1.000
_cell.length_c   1.000
_cell.angle_alpha   90.00
_cell.angle_beta   90.00
_cell.angle_gamma   90.00
#
_symmetry.space_group_name_H-M   'P 1'
#
loop_
_entity.id
_entity.type
_entity.pdbx_description
1 polymer ?
#
loop_
_entity_poly.entity_id
_entity_poly.type
_entity_poly.pdbx_seq_one_letter_code
_entity_poly.pdbx_strand_id
1 'polypeptide(L)'
;MMTQNPKKPHLQADSVFTKIEDAHLAVESAKKMVAAATMSLDSHTFDHAKQAIENAKEAIARAKTNIEDPLLLQCEKELADAYHQLSETIHHT
;
A
#
# COMPACT_ATOMS: atom_id res chain seq x y z
N MET A 1 -26.16 -9.10 -45.74
CA MET A 1 -25.92 -8.01 -44.77
C MET A 1 -25.91 -8.57 -43.36
N MET A 2 -25.30 -7.86 -42.41
CA MET A 2 -25.07 -8.15 -40.98
C MET A 2 -23.66 -8.71 -40.70
N THR A 3 -22.62 -7.88 -40.88
CA THR A 3 -22.00 -6.94 -39.91
C THR A 3 -21.17 -7.63 -38.83
N GLN A 4 -19.89 -7.28 -38.87
CA GLN A 4 -18.80 -7.71 -38.00
C GLN A 4 -19.16 -7.56 -36.52
N ASN A 5 -18.81 -8.58 -35.74
CA ASN A 5 -18.82 -8.52 -34.29
C ASN A 5 -17.70 -7.57 -33.84
N PRO A 6 -17.99 -6.42 -33.20
CA PRO A 6 -16.92 -5.54 -32.73
C PRO A 6 -16.23 -6.21 -31.55
N LYS A 7 -14.96 -6.53 -31.75
CA LYS A 7 -13.97 -6.89 -30.73
C LYS A 7 -14.12 -5.89 -29.59
N LYS A 8 -14.63 -6.34 -28.43
CA LYS A 8 -14.73 -5.53 -27.22
C LYS A 8 -13.36 -4.87 -27.00
N PRO A 9 -13.27 -3.55 -26.82
CA PRO A 9 -12.03 -2.95 -26.37
C PRO A 9 -11.73 -3.63 -25.03
N HIS A 10 -10.58 -4.29 -24.96
CA HIS A 10 -9.98 -4.60 -23.67
C HIS A 10 -9.95 -3.26 -22.94
N LEU A 11 -10.71 -3.13 -21.85
CA LEU A 11 -10.54 -2.02 -20.92
C LEU A 11 -9.10 -2.15 -20.44
N GLN A 12 -8.20 -1.48 -21.14
CA GLN A 12 -7.00 -0.94 -20.55
C GLN A 12 -7.57 0.03 -19.51
N ALA A 13 -7.73 -0.47 -18.28
CA ALA A 13 -7.90 0.39 -17.14
C ALA A 13 -6.59 1.19 -17.08
N ASP A 14 -6.55 2.31 -17.82
CA ASP A 14 -5.60 3.37 -17.56
C ASP A 14 -5.74 3.63 -16.07
N SER A 15 -4.73 3.20 -15.30
CA SER A 15 -4.78 3.27 -13.84
C SER A 15 -5.21 4.68 -13.47
N VAL A 16 -6.42 4.81 -12.93
CA VAL A 16 -7.01 6.11 -12.57
C VAL A 16 -6.19 6.77 -11.46
N PHE A 17 -5.30 6.01 -10.83
CA PHE A 17 -4.38 6.44 -9.79
C PHE A 17 -2.98 6.72 -10.36
N THR A 18 -2.44 7.87 -9.98
CA THR A 18 -1.02 8.15 -10.07
C THR A 18 -0.24 7.23 -9.14
N LYS A 19 1.04 6.98 -9.44
CA LYS A 19 1.91 6.14 -8.60
C LYS A 19 1.98 6.63 -7.14
N ILE A 20 1.86 7.95 -6.93
CA ILE A 20 1.88 8.56 -5.60
C ILE A 20 0.58 8.24 -4.85
N GLU A 21 -0.56 8.30 -5.52
CA GLU A 21 -1.83 7.87 -4.92
C GLU A 21 -1.86 6.38 -4.60
N ASP A 22 -1.27 5.54 -5.48
CA ASP A 22 -1.09 4.11 -5.20
C ASP A 22 -0.22 3.88 -3.96
N ALA A 23 0.88 4.63 -3.83
CA ALA A 23 1.73 4.58 -2.64
C ALA A 23 0.98 4.99 -1.38
N HIS A 24 0.22 6.09 -1.44
CA HIS A 24 -0.60 6.56 -0.32
C HIS A 24 -1.66 5.54 0.09
N LEU A 25 -2.38 4.94 -0.87
CA LEU A 25 -3.36 3.90 -0.58
C LEU A 25 -2.72 2.66 0.05
N ALA A 26 -1.54 2.27 -0.42
CA ALA A 26 -0.79 1.15 0.16
C ALA A 26 -0.37 1.42 1.61
N VAL A 27 0.09 2.64 1.92
CA VAL A 27 0.43 3.06 3.28
C VAL A 27 -0.80 3.06 4.19
N GLU A 28 -1.93 3.60 3.73
CA GLU A 28 -3.18 3.58 4.49
C GLU A 28 -3.66 2.16 4.79
N SER A 29 -3.50 1.24 3.83
CA SER A 29 -3.80 -0.18 4.03
C SER A 29 -2.87 -0.80 5.08
N ALA A 30 -1.56 -0.53 4.99
CA ALA A 30 -0.57 -1.01 5.96
C ALA A 30 -0.88 -0.53 7.37
N LYS A 31 -1.20 0.75 7.56
CA LYS A 31 -1.60 1.31 8.87
C LYS A 31 -2.81 0.61 9.48
N LYS A 32 -3.84 0.33 8.67
CA LYS A 32 -5.03 -0.40 9.14
C LYS A 32 -4.70 -1.82 9.55
N MET A 33 -3.85 -2.51 8.80
CA MET A 33 -3.41 -3.87 9.13
C MET A 33 -2.57 -3.89 10.41
N VAL A 34 -1.64 -2.94 10.59
CA VAL A 34 -0.88 -2.79 11.83
C VAL A 34 -1.80 -2.53 13.01
N ALA A 35 -2.74 -1.60 12.89
CA ALA A 35 -3.70 -1.32 13.96
C ALA A 35 -4.53 -2.57 14.33
N ALA A 36 -5.03 -3.30 13.32
CA ALA A 36 -5.76 -4.54 13.54
C ALA A 36 -4.90 -5.59 14.24
N ALA A 37 -3.64 -5.75 13.83
CA ALA A 37 -2.72 -6.71 14.41
C ALA A 37 -2.34 -6.36 15.86
N THR A 38 -2.12 -5.07 16.16
CA THR A 38 -1.85 -4.59 17.52
C THR A 38 -3.07 -4.75 18.43
N MET A 39 -4.28 -4.62 17.90
CA MET A 39 -5.51 -4.84 18.69
C MET A 39 -5.80 -6.32 18.92
N SER A 40 -5.54 -7.18 17.93
CA SER A 40 -5.82 -8.63 18.03
C SER A 40 -4.72 -9.39 18.77
N LEU A 41 -3.48 -8.89 18.73
CA LEU A 41 -2.26 -9.58 19.18
C LEU A 41 -2.12 -10.99 18.58
N ASP A 42 -2.69 -11.19 17.39
CA ASP A 42 -2.70 -12.48 16.70
C ASP A 42 -1.56 -12.56 15.69
N SER A 43 -0.82 -13.67 15.74
CA SER A 43 0.37 -13.88 14.93
C SER A 43 0.11 -13.87 13.43
N HIS A 44 -1.05 -14.39 13.01
CA HIS A 44 -1.43 -14.38 11.59
C HIS A 44 -1.71 -12.95 11.11
N THR A 45 -2.36 -12.13 11.96
CA THR A 45 -2.60 -10.72 11.67
C THR A 45 -1.29 -9.92 11.63
N PHE A 46 -0.29 -10.26 12.44
CA PHE A 46 1.05 -9.66 12.35
C PHE A 46 1.75 -9.95 11.02
N ASP A 47 1.62 -11.16 10.47
CA ASP A 47 2.21 -11.49 9.17
C ASP A 47 1.53 -10.74 8.02
N HIS A 48 0.20 -10.56 8.07
CA HIS A 48 -0.52 -9.69 7.12
C HIS A 48 -0.06 -8.23 7.23
N ALA A 49 0.15 -7.72 8.44
CA ALA A 49 0.65 -6.37 8.67
C ALA A 49 2.07 -6.19 8.11
N LYS A 50 2.98 -7.16 8.31
CA LYS A 50 4.33 -7.14 7.71
C LYS A 50 4.25 -7.10 6.19
N GLN A 51 3.43 -7.96 5.58
CA GLN A 51 3.28 -8.00 4.12
C GLN A 51 2.71 -6.68 3.58
N ALA A 52 1.74 -6.08 4.28
CA ALA A 52 1.18 -4.79 3.89
C ALA A 52 2.24 -3.67 3.95
N ILE A 53 3.12 -3.69 4.94
CA ILE A 53 4.24 -2.75 5.05
C ILE A 53 5.21 -2.92 3.88
N GLU A 54 5.61 -4.15 3.55
CA GLU A 54 6.52 -4.40 2.42
C GLU A 54 5.90 -3.94 1.08
N ASN A 55 4.62 -4.24 0.86
CA ASN A 55 3.90 -3.77 -0.32
C ASN A 55 3.88 -2.24 -0.42
N ALA A 56 3.68 -1.55 0.71
CA ALA A 56 3.70 -0.09 0.77
C ALA A 56 5.10 0.48 0.51
N LYS A 57 6.17 -0.15 1.04
CA LYS A 57 7.56 0.24 0.75
C LYS A 57 7.86 0.17 -0.74
N GLU A 58 7.45 -0.92 -1.40
CA GLU A 58 7.64 -1.06 -2.84
C GLU A 58 6.82 -0.03 -3.63
N ALA A 59 5.59 0.27 -3.20
CA ALA A 59 4.75 1.27 -3.86
C ALA A 59 5.39 2.66 -3.77
N ILE A 60 5.90 3.04 -2.59
CA ILE A 60 6.68 4.27 -2.40
C ILE A 60 7.91 4.26 -3.30
N ALA A 61 8.68 3.18 -3.33
CA ALA A 61 9.88 3.08 -4.18
C ALA A 61 9.56 3.24 -5.67
N ARG A 62 8.42 2.70 -6.14
CA ARG A 62 7.93 2.88 -7.51
C ARG A 62 7.45 4.30 -7.80
N ALA A 63 6.94 4.98 -6.79
CA ALA A 63 6.45 6.36 -6.86
C ALA A 63 7.56 7.40 -6.72
N LYS A 64 8.70 7.05 -6.11
CA LYS A 64 9.87 7.93 -6.02
C LYS A 64 10.31 8.38 -7.40
N THR A 65 10.34 9.69 -7.59
CA THR A 65 10.89 10.34 -8.78
C THR A 65 12.05 11.24 -8.38
N ASN A 66 12.65 11.93 -9.33
CA ASN A 66 13.71 12.91 -9.07
C ASN A 66 13.21 14.20 -8.37
N ILE A 67 11.90 14.34 -8.19
CA ILE A 67 11.27 15.45 -7.48
C ILE A 67 10.72 14.91 -6.16
N GLU A 68 11.07 15.56 -5.06
CA GLU A 68 10.48 15.29 -3.75
C GLU A 68 9.02 15.72 -3.75
N ASP A 69 8.13 14.75 -3.52
CA ASP A 69 6.69 15.00 -3.38
C ASP A 69 6.30 14.98 -1.88
N PRO A 70 5.62 16.02 -1.38
CA PRO A 70 5.28 16.12 0.04
C PRO A 70 4.33 15.02 0.51
N LEU A 71 3.43 14.52 -0.36
CA LEU A 71 2.56 13.39 -0.03
C LEU A 71 3.38 12.10 0.08
N LEU A 72 4.36 11.91 -0.80
CA LEU A 72 5.25 10.75 -0.74
C LEU A 72 6.15 10.76 0.51
N LEU A 73 6.68 11.94 0.88
CA LEU A 73 7.43 12.11 2.13
C LEU A 73 6.57 11.81 3.36
N GLN A 74 5.31 12.24 3.36
CA GLN A 74 4.37 11.91 4.42
C GLN A 74 4.11 10.40 4.48
N CYS A 75 3.91 9.75 3.32
CA CYS A 75 3.75 8.30 3.23
C CYS A 75 4.95 7.54 3.82
N GLU A 76 6.18 7.98 3.54
CA GLU A 76 7.40 7.40 4.11
C GLU A 76 7.43 7.48 5.62
N LYS A 77 7.12 8.66 6.16
CA LYS A 77 7.09 8.89 7.61
C LYS A 77 6.04 8.01 8.28
N GLU A 78 4.81 8.02 7.76
CA GLU A 78 3.71 7.25 8.34
C GLU A 78 3.95 5.74 8.26
N LEU A 79 4.56 5.27 7.18
CA LEU A 79 4.92 3.87 7.04
C LEU A 79 6.02 3.46 8.02
N ALA A 80 7.00 4.34 8.26
CA ALA A 80 8.03 4.12 9.27
C ALA A 80 7.42 4.03 10.69
N ASP A 81 6.49 4.94 11.03
CA ASP A 81 5.79 4.93 12.31
C ASP A 81 4.95 3.64 12.48
N ALA A 82 4.26 3.20 11.43
CA ALA A 82 3.47 1.96 11.45
C ALA A 82 4.36 0.71 11.62
N TYR A 83 5.52 0.68 10.94
CA TYR A 83 6.49 -0.39 11.11
C TYR A 83 7.07 -0.44 12.52
N HIS A 84 7.37 0.73 13.09
CA HIS A 84 7.86 0.82 14.46
C HIS A 84 6.84 0.26 15.46
N GLN A 85 5.58 0.70 15.37
CA GLN A 85 4.50 0.19 16.23
C GLN A 85 4.31 -1.32 16.12
N LEU A 86 4.34 -1.86 14.89
CA LEU A 86 4.23 -3.30 14.68
C LEU A 86 5.40 -4.05 15.34
N SER A 87 6.63 -3.55 15.16
CA SER A 87 7.83 -4.16 15.72
C SER A 87 7.83 -4.14 17.25
N GLU A 88 7.44 -3.02 17.85
CA GLU A 88 7.33 -2.90 19.30
C GLU A 88 6.30 -3.90 19.85
N THR A 89 5.10 -3.96 19.26
CA THR A 89 4.07 -4.90 19.70
C THR A 89 4.56 -6.34 19.65
N ILE A 90 5.16 -6.77 18.52
CA ILE A 90 5.67 -8.14 18.35
C ILE A 90 6.76 -8.47 19.36
N HIS A 91 7.62 -7.50 19.71
CA HIS A 91 8.71 -7.72 20.66
C HIS A 91 8.23 -7.71 22.12
N HIS A 92 7.05 -7.15 22.40
CA HIS A 92 6.45 -7.06 23.73
C HIS A 92 5.39 -8.13 24.04
N THR A 93 4.98 -8.92 23.05
CA THR A 93 4.10 -10.10 23.18
C THR A 93 4.86 -11.41 23.13
#